data_AF-A0A1G7P4V2-F1
#
_entry.id   AF-A0A1G7P4V2-F1
#
_cell.length_a   1.000
_cell.length_b   1.000
_cell.length_c   1.000
_cell.angle_alpha   90.00
_cell.angle_beta   90.00
_cell.angle_gamma   90.00
#
_symmetry.space_group_name_H-M   'P 1'
#
loop_
_entity.id
_entity.type
_entity.pdbx_description
1 polymer ?
#
loop_
_entity_poly.entity_id
_entity_poly.type
_entity_poly.pdbx_seq_one_letter_code
_entity_poly.pdbx_strand_id
1 'polypeptide(L)'
;RGHNHPHRFRVWISGQVRRVTASIRREMKRRAAVEPVIGHVKAEHRMDRNYLKGRLGDRINAVLAAAGYNFGLLLRWLAELLRVIIRAFFETVPARNTA
;
A
#
# COMPACT_ATOMS: atom_id res chain seq x y z
N ARG A 1 -12.12 21.01 -9.32
CA ARG A 1 -13.49 21.12 -9.90
C ARG A 1 -14.37 20.04 -9.26
N GLY A 2 -15.43 20.43 -8.53
CA GLY A 2 -16.53 19.51 -8.19
C GLY A 2 -16.94 19.49 -6.71
N HIS A 3 -17.69 20.50 -6.26
CA HIS A 3 -18.43 20.46 -4.98
C HIS A 3 -19.93 20.19 -5.16
N ASN A 4 -20.41 20.07 -6.40
CA ASN A 4 -21.82 19.84 -6.73
C ASN A 4 -21.97 18.58 -7.59
N HIS A 5 -21.90 17.41 -6.95
CA HIS A 5 -22.23 16.14 -7.61
C HIS A 5 -23.75 15.90 -7.46
N PRO A 6 -24.51 15.78 -8.57
CA PRO A 6 -25.98 15.63 -8.53
C PRO A 6 -26.43 14.32 -7.87
N HIS A 7 -25.50 13.38 -7.62
CA HIS A 7 -25.78 12.11 -6.97
C HIS A 7 -24.81 11.86 -5.81
N ARG A 8 -24.98 12.63 -4.74
CA ARG A 8 -24.12 12.57 -3.54
C ARG A 8 -24.03 11.17 -2.90
N PHE A 9 -25.07 10.33 -3.06
CA PHE A 9 -25.15 8.98 -2.49
C PHE A 9 -24.95 7.85 -3.51
N ARG A 10 -24.46 8.14 -4.72
CA ARG A 10 -24.25 7.10 -5.72
C ARG A 10 -23.06 6.23 -5.37
N VAL A 11 -23.33 4.98 -4.98
CA VAL A 11 -22.33 3.94 -4.74
C VAL A 11 -22.07 3.18 -6.05
N TRP A 12 -20.80 2.93 -6.36
CA TRP A 12 -20.38 2.12 -7.50
C TRP A 12 -19.86 0.78 -6.98
N ILE A 13 -20.44 -0.32 -7.46
CA ILE A 13 -20.10 -1.69 -7.02
C ILE A 13 -19.15 -2.32 -8.05
N SER A 14 -18.19 -3.13 -7.58
CA SER A 14 -17.32 -3.92 -8.43
C SER A 14 -18.13 -4.78 -9.42
N GLY A 15 -17.61 -4.96 -10.64
CA GLY A 15 -18.33 -5.68 -11.69
C GLY A 15 -19.42 -4.89 -12.42
N GLN A 16 -19.75 -3.66 -11.99
CA GLN A 16 -20.71 -2.83 -12.73
C GLN A 16 -20.16 -2.43 -14.11
N VAL A 17 -20.87 -2.81 -15.17
CA VAL A 17 -20.45 -2.53 -16.56
C VAL A 17 -21.06 -1.25 -17.12
N ARG A 18 -22.33 -0.97 -16.79
CA ARG A 18 -23.09 0.16 -17.36
C ARG A 18 -22.88 1.44 -16.55
N ARG A 19 -22.90 2.58 -17.25
CA ARG A 19 -22.78 3.94 -16.69
C ARG A 19 -21.47 4.23 -15.96
N VAL A 20 -20.45 3.39 -16.12
CA VAL A 20 -19.11 3.58 -15.54
C VAL A 20 -18.22 4.37 -16.49
N THR A 21 -17.83 5.58 -16.10
CA THR A 21 -16.87 6.38 -16.86
C THR A 21 -15.44 5.84 -16.70
N ALA A 22 -14.52 6.22 -17.58
CA ALA A 22 -13.11 5.83 -17.46
C ALA A 22 -12.48 6.25 -16.13
N SER A 23 -12.85 7.42 -15.59
CA SER A 23 -12.37 7.90 -14.28
C SER A 23 -12.89 7.03 -13.13
N ILE A 24 -14.17 6.64 -13.16
CA ILE A 24 -14.76 5.74 -12.17
C ILE A 24 -14.12 4.35 -12.26
N ARG A 25 -13.92 3.82 -13.48
CA ARG A 25 -13.23 2.53 -13.68
C ARG A 25 -11.81 2.54 -13.12
N ARG A 26 -11.05 3.63 -13.33
CA ARG A 26 -9.69 3.79 -12.78
C ARG A 26 -9.70 3.80 -11.26
N GLU A 27 -10.64 4.52 -10.65
CA GLU A 27 -10.80 4.57 -9.19
C GLU A 27 -11.19 3.19 -8.63
N MET A 28 -12.13 2.50 -9.26
CA MET A 28 -12.50 1.12 -8.87
C MET A 28 -11.31 0.17 -8.97
N LYS A 29 -10.49 0.25 -10.03
CA LYS A 29 -9.28 -0.56 -10.18
C LYS A 29 -8.24 -0.27 -9.08
N ARG A 30 -8.06 1.01 -8.69
CA ARG A 30 -7.19 1.37 -7.55
C ARG A 30 -7.70 0.77 -6.24
N ARG A 31 -9.01 0.82 -6.00
CA ARG A 31 -9.63 0.24 -4.79
C ARG A 31 -9.56 -1.27 -4.73
N ALA A 32 -9.65 -1.95 -5.87
CA ALA A 32 -9.54 -3.41 -5.94
C ALA A 32 -8.21 -3.93 -5.38
N ALA A 33 -7.13 -3.14 -5.43
CA ALA A 33 -5.85 -3.49 -4.82
C ALA A 33 -5.84 -3.40 -3.28
N VAL A 34 -6.84 -2.74 -2.67
CA VAL A 34 -6.92 -2.58 -1.22
C VAL A 34 -7.35 -3.88 -0.54
N GLU A 35 -8.24 -4.66 -1.14
CA GLU A 35 -8.72 -5.93 -0.55
C GLU A 35 -7.59 -6.96 -0.34
N PRO A 36 -6.71 -7.23 -1.33
CA PRO A 36 -5.54 -8.08 -1.11
C PRO A 36 -4.61 -7.57 -0.01
N VAL A 37 -4.40 -6.24 0.07
CA VAL A 37 -3.56 -5.63 1.10
C VAL A 37 -4.18 -5.86 2.49
N ILE A 38 -5.49 -5.65 2.64
CA ILE A 38 -6.19 -5.95 3.90
C ILE A 38 -6.05 -7.43 4.26
N GLY A 39 -6.24 -8.35 3.29
CA GLY A 39 -6.07 -9.78 3.51
C GLY A 39 -4.67 -10.16 4.00
N HIS A 40 -3.64 -9.59 3.38
CA HIS A 40 -2.25 -9.80 3.77
C HIS A 40 -1.94 -9.20 5.15
N VAL A 41 -2.49 -8.03 5.48
CA VAL A 41 -2.37 -7.45 6.84
C VAL A 41 -3.05 -8.33 7.89
N LYS A 42 -4.20 -8.96 7.57
CA LYS A 42 -4.86 -9.93 8.48
C LYS A 42 -3.94 -11.12 8.76
N ALA A 43 -3.50 -11.78 7.69
CA ALA A 43 -2.80 -13.06 7.75
C ALA A 43 -1.35 -12.94 8.22
N GLU A 44 -0.58 -11.98 7.69
CA GLU A 44 0.87 -11.93 7.88
C GLU A 44 1.31 -10.92 8.94
N HIS A 45 0.54 -9.86 9.19
CA HIS A 45 0.89 -8.80 10.14
C HIS A 45 0.26 -8.96 11.52
N ARG A 46 -0.08 -10.20 11.90
CA ARG A 46 -0.57 -10.57 13.25
C ARG A 46 -1.81 -9.78 13.69
N MET A 47 -2.56 -9.19 12.76
CA MET A 47 -3.78 -8.47 13.10
C MET A 47 -4.83 -9.42 13.72
N ASP A 48 -4.79 -10.70 13.36
CA ASP A 48 -5.63 -11.75 13.95
C ASP A 48 -5.19 -12.17 15.37
N ARG A 49 -4.05 -11.67 15.88
CA ARG A 49 -3.53 -11.97 17.21
C ARG A 49 -3.43 -10.70 18.05
N ASN A 50 -4.56 -10.26 18.59
CA ASN A 50 -4.60 -9.13 19.51
C ASN A 50 -4.33 -9.58 20.96
N TYR A 51 -3.25 -9.08 21.56
CA TYR A 51 -2.90 -9.30 22.96
C TYR A 51 -3.45 -8.19 23.89
N LEU A 52 -4.07 -7.16 23.34
CA LEU A 52 -4.66 -6.04 24.06
C LEU A 52 -6.15 -6.34 24.36
N LYS A 53 -6.59 -5.98 25.57
CA LYS A 53 -7.95 -6.32 26.04
C LYS A 53 -9.01 -5.37 25.50
N GLY A 54 -10.09 -5.94 24.97
CA GLY A 54 -11.33 -5.24 24.62
C GLY A 54 -11.26 -4.36 23.37
N ARG A 55 -12.38 -3.68 23.08
CA ARG A 55 -12.57 -2.91 21.82
C ARG A 55 -11.51 -1.83 21.57
N LEU A 56 -10.98 -1.23 22.64
CA LEU A 56 -9.90 -0.24 22.51
C LEU A 56 -8.62 -0.92 22.02
N GLY A 57 -8.30 -2.10 22.58
CA GLY A 57 -7.18 -2.93 22.14
C GLY A 57 -7.30 -3.34 20.68
N ASP A 58 -8.49 -3.77 20.24
CA ASP A 58 -8.73 -4.17 18.84
C ASP A 58 -8.42 -3.02 17.86
N ARG A 59 -8.87 -1.81 18.20
CA ARG A 59 -8.61 -0.60 17.41
C ARG A 59 -7.12 -0.27 17.35
N ILE A 60 -6.44 -0.35 18.49
CA ILE A 60 -4.99 -0.09 18.57
C ILE A 60 -4.23 -1.14 17.74
N ASN A 61 -4.57 -2.43 17.88
CA ASN A 61 -3.92 -3.51 17.15
C ASN A 61 -4.07 -3.34 15.64
N ALA A 62 -5.26 -3.00 15.15
CA ALA A 62 -5.49 -2.74 13.72
C ALA A 62 -4.64 -1.57 13.19
N VAL A 63 -4.56 -0.47 13.93
CA VAL A 63 -3.75 0.70 13.55
C VAL A 63 -2.26 0.36 13.52
N LEU A 64 -1.77 -0.33 14.55
CA LEU A 64 -0.35 -0.70 14.65
C LEU A 64 0.04 -1.75 13.60
N ALA A 65 -0.83 -2.74 13.31
CA ALA A 65 -0.60 -3.71 12.26
C ALA A 65 -0.50 -3.04 10.88
N ALA A 66 -1.40 -2.09 10.58
CA ALA A 66 -1.35 -1.30 9.35
C ALA A 66 -0.10 -0.41 9.28
N ALA A 67 0.29 0.24 10.38
CA ALA A 67 1.52 1.02 10.44
C ALA A 67 2.76 0.15 10.21
N GLY A 68 2.83 -1.03 10.85
CA GLY A 68 3.92 -1.99 10.67
C GLY A 68 4.03 -2.50 9.23
N TYR A 69 2.91 -2.77 8.56
CA TYR A 69 2.89 -3.10 7.13
C TYR A 69 3.49 -1.97 6.28
N ASN A 70 3.06 -0.73 6.49
CA ASN A 70 3.58 0.43 5.76
C ASN A 70 5.08 0.66 6.00
N PHE A 71 5.55 0.52 7.24
CA PHE A 71 6.98 0.60 7.54
C PHE A 71 7.76 -0.52 6.85
N GLY A 72 7.21 -1.74 6.78
CA GLY A 72 7.81 -2.84 6.03
C GLY A 72 8.00 -2.52 4.55
N LEU A 73 7.00 -1.89 3.91
CA LEU A 73 7.11 -1.44 2.52
C LEU A 73 8.19 -0.36 2.35
N LEU A 74 8.22 0.63 3.26
CA LEU A 74 9.21 1.70 3.22
C LEU A 74 10.64 1.16 3.38
N LEU A 75 10.85 0.24 4.33
CA LEU A 75 12.15 -0.38 4.57
C LEU A 75 12.60 -1.23 3.38
N ARG A 76 11.68 -1.97 2.74
CA ARG A 76 11.98 -2.72 1.50
C ARG A 76 12.42 -1.78 0.38
N TRP A 77 11.69 -0.67 0.19
CA TRP A 77 12.06 0.33 -0.81
C TRP A 77 13.42 0.97 -0.52
N LEU A 78 13.68 1.34 0.74
CA LEU A 78 14.95 1.92 1.15
C LEU A 78 16.11 0.92 0.96
N ALA A 79 15.89 -0.36 1.27
CA ALA A 79 16.88 -1.41 1.04
C ALA A 79 17.21 -1.56 -0.45
N GLU A 80 16.23 -1.50 -1.35
CA GLU A 80 16.49 -1.50 -2.80
C GLU A 80 17.26 -0.25 -3.26
N LEU A 81 16.88 0.93 -2.76
CA LEU A 81 17.61 2.15 -3.06
C LEU A 81 19.08 2.07 -2.62
N LEU A 82 19.33 1.57 -1.40
CA LEU A 82 20.67 1.38 -0.88
C LEU A 82 21.48 0.38 -1.73
N ARG A 83 20.87 -0.72 -2.17
CA ARG A 83 21.52 -1.69 -3.09
C ARG A 83 21.94 -1.04 -4.40
N VAL A 84 21.07 -0.22 -4.99
CA VAL A 84 21.38 0.52 -6.24
C VAL A 84 22.54 1.49 -6.02
N ILE A 85 22.53 2.25 -4.92
CA ILE A 85 23.60 3.18 -4.57
C ILE A 85 24.94 2.44 -4.41
N ILE A 86 24.95 1.36 -3.60
CA ILE A 86 26.14 0.55 -3.38
C ILE A 86 26.69 -0.01 -4.70
N ARG A 87 25.82 -0.55 -5.55
CA ARG A 87 26.21 -1.06 -6.87
C ARG A 87 26.84 0.02 -7.75
N ALA A 88 26.25 1.22 -7.81
CA ALA A 88 26.79 2.35 -8.56
C ALA A 88 28.17 2.79 -8.02
N PHE A 89 28.37 2.75 -6.70
CA PHE A 89 29.69 2.99 -6.11
C PHE A 89 30.71 1.93 -6.53
N PHE A 90 30.37 0.64 -6.53
CA PHE A 90 31.29 -0.40 -6.96
C PHE A 90 31.56 -0.39 -8.47
N GLU A 91 30.60 -0.05 -9.31
CA GLU A 91 30.77 0.05 -10.77
C GLU A 91 31.64 1.24 -11.18
N THR A 92 31.76 2.28 -10.33
CA THR A 92 32.62 3.45 -10.58
C THR A 92 34.07 3.27 -10.12
N VAL A 93 34.42 2.14 -9.46
CA VAL A 93 35.73 1.91 -8.85
C VAL A 93 36.75 1.12 -9.72
N PRO A 94 36.44 0.36 -10.78
CA PRO A 94 37.47 -0.25 -11.64
C PRO A 94 37.54 0.43 -13.01
N ALA A 95 38.13 1.63 -13.06
CA ALA A 95 38.56 2.24 -14.34
C ALA A 95 39.77 3.17 -14.22
N ARG A 96 40.36 3.34 -13.03
CA ARG A 96 41.43 4.33 -12.79
C ARG A 96 42.84 3.76 -12.56
N ASN A 97 43.03 2.43 -12.54
CA ASN A 97 44.35 1.81 -12.28
C ASN A 97 44.76 0.79 -13.36
N THR A 98 44.74 1.20 -14.62
CA THR A 98 45.49 0.52 -15.69
C THR A 98 46.12 1.56 -16.62
N ALA A 99 47.24 2.12 -16.17
CA ALA A 99 48.27 2.76 -16.99
C ALA A 99 49.58 2.71 -16.20
#